data_AF-A0A7L4ZAW9-F1
#
_entry.id   AF-A0A7L4ZAW9-F1
#
_cell.length_a   1.000
_cell.length_b   1.000
_cell.length_c   1.000
_cell.angle_alpha   90.00
_cell.angle_beta   90.00
_cell.angle_gamma   90.00
#
_symmetry.space_group_name_H-M   'P 1'
#
loop_
_entity.id
_entity.type
_entity.pdbx_description
1 polymer ?
#
loop_
_entity_poly.entity_id
_entity_poly.type
_entity_poly.pdbx_seq_one_letter_code
_entity_poly.pdbx_strand_id
1 'polypeptide(L)'
;MVFAGTRREALALKARDPGWLAFQDGAPVAGFDLADSPARLRPLDVRGRTIAQKTTAGTVGAPAVADAGWCCARASAAGATAEVLRRAGARTVTFVATGDDGRAEEDPARAEYITARVGAPDADPGPCLERAPA
;
A
#
# COMPACT_ATOMS: atom_id res chain seq x y z
N MET A 1 -0.21 -11.87 -1.44
CA MET A 1 -0.81 -11.15 -0.29
C MET A 1 -2.31 -11.29 -0.38
N VAL A 2 -3.01 -11.38 0.76
CA VAL A 2 -4.47 -11.51 0.84
C VAL A 2 -4.99 -10.40 1.75
N PHE A 3 -5.98 -9.63 1.28
CA PHE A 3 -6.62 -8.59 2.07
C PHE A 3 -7.74 -9.18 2.94
N ALA A 4 -7.82 -8.73 4.19
CA ALA A 4 -8.86 -9.13 5.14
C ALA A 4 -9.60 -7.90 5.66
N GLY A 5 -10.92 -7.91 5.61
CA GLY A 5 -11.76 -6.79 6.05
C GLY A 5 -11.76 -6.59 7.56
N THR A 6 -11.37 -7.60 8.35
CA THR A 6 -11.28 -7.49 9.82
C THR A 6 -10.00 -8.10 10.39
N ARG A 7 -9.63 -7.66 11.61
CA ARG A 7 -8.50 -8.27 12.36
C ARG A 7 -8.69 -9.77 12.59
N ARG A 8 -9.92 -10.16 12.96
CA ARG A 8 -10.28 -11.57 13.20
C ARG A 8 -10.09 -12.42 11.94
N GLU A 9 -10.50 -11.89 10.79
CA GLU A 9 -10.32 -12.55 9.51
C GLU A 9 -8.84 -12.71 9.13
N ALA A 10 -8.02 -11.67 9.32
CA ALA A 10 -6.58 -11.77 9.05
C ALA A 10 -5.90 -12.85 9.90
N LEU A 11 -6.25 -12.94 11.19
CA LEU A 11 -5.75 -13.98 12.08
C LEU A 11 -6.27 -15.37 11.70
N ALA A 12 -7.53 -15.48 11.29
CA ALA A 12 -8.11 -16.74 10.80
C ALA A 12 -7.42 -17.21 9.51
N LEU A 13 -7.08 -16.29 8.59
CA LEU A 13 -6.32 -16.59 7.38
C LEU A 13 -4.91 -17.08 7.71
N LYS A 14 -4.20 -16.41 8.63
CA LYS A 14 -2.89 -16.86 9.13
C LYS A 14 -2.96 -18.27 9.73
N ALA A 15 -4.02 -18.60 10.47
CA ALA A 15 -4.16 -19.91 11.11
C ALA A 15 -4.33 -21.07 10.11
N ARG A 16 -4.59 -20.79 8.82
CA ARG A 16 -4.75 -21.83 7.78
C ARG A 16 -3.41 -22.48 7.39
N ASP A 17 -2.29 -21.80 7.64
CA ASP A 17 -0.98 -22.25 7.20
C ASP A 17 0.15 -21.61 8.05
N PRO A 18 1.02 -22.42 8.69
CA PRO A 18 2.14 -21.91 9.51
C PRO A 18 3.12 -20.98 8.76
N GLY A 19 3.18 -21.10 7.44
CA GLY A 19 3.97 -20.28 6.54
C GLY A 19 3.38 -18.89 6.31
N TRP A 20 2.16 -18.60 6.76
CA TRP A 20 1.53 -17.29 6.59
C TRP A 20 1.90 -16.32 7.71
N LEU A 21 1.85 -15.04 7.38
CA LEU A 21 2.09 -13.92 8.28
C LEU A 21 0.84 -13.03 8.35
N ALA A 22 0.58 -12.45 9.52
CA ALA A 22 -0.45 -11.44 9.70
C ALA A 22 0.18 -10.05 9.81
N PHE A 23 -0.27 -9.13 8.96
CA PHE A 23 0.15 -7.73 8.92
C PHE A 23 -1.01 -6.80 9.24
N GLN A 24 -0.76 -5.78 10.06
CA GLN A 24 -1.70 -4.67 10.17
C GLN A 24 -1.06 -3.29 10.28
N ASP A 25 -1.90 -2.28 10.04
CA ASP A 25 -1.55 -0.90 10.28
C ASP A 25 -1.61 -0.47 11.75
N GLY A 26 -0.84 0.57 12.11
CA GLY A 26 -0.86 1.18 13.44
C GLY A 26 -0.08 0.40 14.51
N ALA A 27 -0.53 0.53 15.76
CA ALA A 27 0.14 -0.05 16.93
C ALA A 27 0.17 -1.60 16.88
N PRO A 28 1.21 -2.26 17.43
CA PRO A 28 1.26 -3.71 17.52
C PRO A 28 0.01 -4.30 18.21
N VAL A 29 -0.54 -5.37 17.65
CA VAL A 29 -1.68 -6.11 18.21
C VAL A 29 -1.30 -7.58 18.35
N ALA A 30 -1.76 -8.19 19.44
CA ALA A 30 -1.50 -9.60 19.72
C ALA A 30 -1.90 -10.50 18.53
N GLY A 31 -1.03 -11.45 18.19
CA GLY A 31 -1.23 -12.41 17.10
C GLY A 31 -0.78 -11.92 15.72
N PHE A 32 -0.57 -10.61 15.53
CA PHE A 32 0.02 -10.05 14.30
C PHE A 32 1.55 -10.09 14.36
N ASP A 33 2.15 -10.49 13.24
CA ASP A 33 3.61 -10.65 13.12
C ASP A 33 4.27 -9.34 12.68
N LEU A 34 3.53 -8.49 11.98
CA LEU A 34 4.04 -7.31 11.33
C LEU A 34 3.18 -6.08 11.65
N ALA A 35 3.83 -4.93 11.80
CA ALA A 35 3.21 -3.62 11.98
C ALA A 35 3.70 -2.64 10.90
N ASP A 36 2.94 -1.56 10.67
CA ASP A 36 3.04 -0.60 9.55
C ASP A 36 4.29 0.30 9.48
N SER A 37 5.41 -0.15 10.03
CA SER A 37 6.67 0.58 9.94
C SER A 37 7.60 -0.11 8.96
N PRO A 38 8.01 0.55 7.86
CA PRO A 38 9.01 0.03 6.94
C PRO A 38 10.30 -0.40 7.66
N ALA A 39 10.69 0.32 8.71
CA ALA A 39 11.85 -0.02 9.54
C ALA A 39 11.67 -1.36 10.27
N ARG A 40 10.46 -1.67 10.72
CA ARG A 40 10.14 -2.95 11.37
C ARG A 40 10.00 -4.11 10.37
N LEU A 41 9.64 -3.82 9.12
CA LEU A 41 9.54 -4.83 8.06
C LEU A 41 10.91 -5.25 7.50
N ARG A 42 11.88 -4.32 7.43
CA ARG A 42 13.22 -4.57 6.86
C ARG A 42 13.95 -5.83 7.39
N PRO A 43 13.95 -6.13 8.71
CA PRO A 43 14.64 -7.31 9.22
C PRO A 43 13.87 -8.63 9.01
N LEU A 44 12.60 -8.59 8.59
CA LEU A 44 11.77 -9.78 8.43
C LEU A 44 11.90 -10.37 7.03
N ASP A 45 12.36 -11.62 6.93
CA ASP A 45 12.31 -12.36 5.66
C ASP A 45 10.87 -12.82 5.38
N VAL A 46 10.24 -12.12 4.44
CA VAL A 46 8.88 -12.41 3.98
C VAL A 46 8.86 -13.10 2.61
N ARG A 47 10.02 -13.46 2.04
CA ARG A 47 10.10 -14.06 0.70
C ARG A 47 9.45 -15.43 0.69
N GLY A 48 8.63 -15.69 -0.33
CA GLY A 48 7.90 -16.96 -0.47
C GLY A 48 6.76 -17.15 0.55
N ARG A 49 6.50 -16.17 1.42
CA ARG A 49 5.45 -16.24 2.44
C ARG A 49 4.21 -15.49 1.99
N THR A 50 3.04 -16.00 2.38
CA THR A 50 1.77 -15.30 2.17
C THR A 50 1.49 -14.38 3.35
N ILE A 51 1.19 -13.11 3.06
CA ILE A 51 0.80 -12.12 4.06
C ILE A 51 -0.71 -11.93 4.00
N ALA A 52 -1.39 -12.20 5.12
CA ALA A 52 -2.76 -11.77 5.40
C ALA A 52 -2.72 -10.36 5.99
N GLN A 53 -3.26 -9.39 5.26
CA GLN A 53 -3.13 -7.97 5.57
C GLN A 53 -4.49 -7.37 5.95
N LYS A 54 -4.54 -6.71 7.10
CA LYS A 54 -5.61 -5.77 7.49
C LYS A 54 -5.00 -4.38 7.66
N THR A 55 -5.32 -3.44 6.80
CA THR A 55 -4.93 -2.03 6.97
C THR A 55 -6.15 -1.15 6.79
N THR A 56 -6.30 -0.08 7.56
CA THR A 56 -7.46 0.83 7.52
C THR A 56 -7.71 1.33 6.09
N ALA A 57 -6.68 1.87 5.44
CA ALA A 57 -6.76 2.29 4.04
C ALA A 57 -6.96 1.10 3.07
N GLY A 58 -6.16 0.04 3.21
CA GLY A 58 -6.22 -1.11 2.29
C GLY A 58 -7.51 -1.93 2.34
N THR A 59 -8.23 -1.96 3.47
CA THR A 59 -9.55 -2.62 3.55
C THR A 59 -10.67 -1.80 2.95
N VAL A 60 -10.49 -0.48 2.85
CA VAL A 60 -11.43 0.41 2.15
C VAL A 60 -11.12 0.44 0.65
N GLY A 61 -9.84 0.58 0.29
CA GLY A 61 -9.38 0.71 -1.08
C GLY A 61 -9.42 -0.59 -1.88
N ALA A 62 -8.89 -1.69 -1.33
CA ALA A 62 -8.70 -2.92 -2.10
C ALA A 62 -10.01 -3.53 -2.63
N PRO A 63 -11.12 -3.58 -1.86
CA PRO A 63 -12.41 -4.01 -2.41
C PRO A 63 -12.95 -3.06 -3.49
N ALA A 64 -12.73 -1.74 -3.34
CA ALA A 64 -13.19 -0.75 -4.31
C ALA A 64 -12.46 -0.82 -5.66
N VAL A 65 -11.28 -1.44 -5.70
CA VAL A 65 -10.45 -1.61 -6.90
C VAL A 65 -10.12 -3.07 -7.19
N ALA A 66 -10.93 -4.02 -6.70
CA ALA A 66 -10.64 -5.46 -6.79
C ALA A 66 -10.45 -5.96 -8.24
N ASP A 67 -11.07 -5.29 -9.21
CA ASP A 67 -10.94 -5.58 -10.65
C ASP A 67 -9.92 -4.68 -11.37
N ALA A 68 -9.25 -3.77 -10.66
CA ALA A 68 -8.22 -2.92 -11.22
C ALA A 68 -6.87 -3.67 -11.24
N GLY A 69 -6.18 -3.64 -12.39
CA GLY A 69 -4.97 -4.43 -12.59
C GLY A 69 -3.74 -4.05 -11.73
N TRP A 70 -3.78 -2.96 -10.95
CA TRP A 70 -2.60 -2.42 -10.24
C TRP A 70 -2.98 -1.60 -9.00
N CYS A 71 -2.18 -1.70 -7.92
CA CYS A 71 -2.35 -0.92 -6.68
C CYS A 71 -1.00 -0.33 -6.23
N CYS A 72 -1.01 0.93 -5.75
CA CYS A 72 0.17 1.59 -5.20
C CYS A 72 0.07 1.69 -3.66
N ALA A 73 1.01 1.09 -2.94
CA ALA A 73 0.90 0.93 -1.48
C ALA A 73 1.43 2.11 -0.65
N ARG A 74 2.46 2.84 -1.11
CA ARG A 74 3.21 3.85 -0.32
C ARG A 74 3.93 4.87 -1.21
N ALA A 75 4.29 6.04 -0.66
CA ALA A 75 5.07 7.07 -1.36
C ALA A 75 6.43 6.55 -1.88
N SER A 76 7.09 5.68 -1.12
CA SER A 76 8.34 5.03 -1.53
C SER A 76 8.23 4.19 -2.81
N ALA A 77 7.03 3.72 -3.15
CA ALA A 77 6.77 2.97 -4.37
C ALA A 77 6.30 3.84 -5.54
N ALA A 78 5.98 5.13 -5.30
CA ALA A 78 5.32 5.98 -6.29
C ALA A 78 6.14 6.17 -7.57
N GLY A 79 7.47 6.29 -7.47
CA GLY A 79 8.35 6.37 -8.64
C GLY A 79 8.35 5.10 -9.49
N ALA A 80 8.39 3.93 -8.84
CA ALA A 80 8.30 2.64 -9.52
C ALA A 80 6.92 2.42 -10.17
N THR A 81 5.85 2.85 -9.49
CA THR A 81 4.48 2.84 -10.04
C THR A 81 4.38 3.69 -11.30
N ALA A 82 4.93 4.91 -11.30
CA ALA A 82 4.95 5.77 -12.48
C ALA A 82 5.70 5.12 -13.65
N GLU A 83 6.82 4.44 -13.38
CA GLU A 83 7.55 3.72 -14.41
C GLU A 83 6.74 2.54 -14.99
N VAL A 84 6.05 1.78 -14.15
CA VAL A 84 5.16 0.69 -14.60
C VAL A 84 4.03 1.23 -15.47
N LEU A 85 3.36 2.30 -15.04
CA LEU A 85 2.28 2.94 -15.80
C LEU A 85 2.75 3.44 -17.17
N ARG A 86 3.94 4.04 -17.22
CA ARG A 86 4.56 4.51 -18.46
C ARG A 86 4.91 3.35 -19.38
N ARG A 87 5.55 2.29 -18.87
CA ARG A 87 5.90 1.09 -19.66
C ARG A 87 4.66 0.36 -20.18
N ALA A 88 3.58 0.37 -19.41
CA ALA A 88 2.29 -0.21 -19.80
C ALA A 88 1.53 0.65 -20.82
N GLY A 89 1.96 1.88 -21.10
CA GLY A 89 1.25 2.80 -22.00
C GLY A 89 -0.15 3.16 -21.49
N ALA A 90 -0.32 3.27 -20.17
CA ALA A 90 -1.62 3.54 -19.55
C ALA A 90 -2.19 4.87 -20.05
N ARG A 91 -3.35 4.82 -20.73
CA ARG A 91 -4.04 6.01 -21.27
C ARG A 91 -4.93 6.71 -20.24
N THR A 92 -5.37 5.97 -19.23
CA THR A 92 -6.24 6.46 -18.18
C THR A 92 -5.85 5.77 -16.88
N VAL A 93 -5.67 6.55 -15.82
CA VAL A 93 -5.32 6.07 -14.48
C VAL A 93 -6.29 6.72 -13.50
N THR A 94 -6.92 5.88 -12.67
CA THR A 94 -7.80 6.34 -11.59
C THR A 94 -7.07 6.17 -10.26
N PHE A 95 -6.93 7.25 -9.51
CA PHE A 95 -6.40 7.22 -8.15
C PHE A 95 -7.56 7.19 -7.15
N VAL A 96 -7.51 6.26 -6.20
CA VAL A 96 -8.50 6.15 -5.13
C VAL A 96 -7.83 6.56 -3.82
N ALA A 97 -8.21 7.72 -3.29
CA ALA A 97 -7.76 8.20 -1.99
C ALA A 97 -8.50 7.43 -0.88
N THR A 98 -7.75 6.95 0.11
CA THR A 98 -8.25 6.07 1.19
C THR A 98 -7.69 6.43 2.57
N GLY A 99 -6.69 7.30 2.65
CA GLY A 99 -6.15 7.80 3.92
C GLY A 99 -7.12 8.78 4.59
N ASP A 100 -7.26 8.66 5.91
CA ASP A 100 -8.12 9.51 6.75
C ASP A 100 -9.52 9.73 6.17
N ASP A 101 -10.22 8.63 5.81
CA ASP A 101 -11.53 8.65 5.16
C ASP A 101 -11.58 9.56 3.90
N GLY A 102 -10.48 9.56 3.14
CA GLY A 102 -10.32 10.34 1.91
C GLY A 102 -9.85 11.78 2.12
N ARG A 103 -9.44 12.15 3.34
CA ARG A 103 -8.99 13.51 3.68
C ARG A 103 -7.48 13.65 3.83
N ALA A 104 -6.74 12.55 3.82
CA ALA A 104 -5.29 12.60 4.00
C ALA A 104 -4.62 13.31 2.81
N GLU A 105 -3.83 14.34 3.09
CA GLU A 105 -3.15 15.13 2.05
C GLU A 105 -2.07 14.35 1.29
N GLU A 106 -1.59 13.24 1.87
CA GLU A 106 -0.62 12.33 1.25
C GLU A 106 -1.15 11.61 0.00
N ASP A 107 -2.46 11.42 -0.10
CA ASP A 107 -3.09 10.72 -1.23
C ASP A 107 -3.08 11.57 -2.51
N PRO A 108 -3.59 12.82 -2.50
CA PRO A 108 -3.46 13.70 -3.66
C PRO A 108 -1.99 14.01 -3.97
N ALA A 109 -1.13 14.21 -2.96
CA ALA A 109 0.29 14.45 -3.18
C ALA A 109 0.97 13.30 -3.94
N ARG A 110 0.64 12.05 -3.60
CA ARG A 110 1.12 10.87 -4.33
C ARG A 110 0.56 10.79 -5.75
N ALA A 111 -0.72 11.06 -5.94
CA ALA A 111 -1.34 11.08 -7.27
C ALA A 111 -0.70 12.13 -8.19
N GLU A 112 -0.47 13.34 -7.65
CA GLU A 112 0.24 14.44 -8.33
C GLU A 112 1.66 14.01 -8.73
N TYR A 113 2.42 13.44 -7.79
CA TYR A 113 3.79 12.99 -8.08
C TYR A 113 3.84 11.87 -9.12
N ILE A 114 2.98 10.85 -9.02
CA ILE A 114 2.92 9.78 -10.03
C ILE A 114 2.60 10.37 -11.40
N THR A 115 1.63 11.27 -11.48
CA THR A 115 1.24 11.94 -12.72
C THR A 115 2.39 12.72 -13.33
N ALA A 116 3.09 13.53 -12.52
CA ALA A 116 4.27 14.27 -12.96
C ALA A 116 5.38 13.32 -13.43
N ARG A 117 5.63 12.24 -12.70
CA ARG A 117 6.71 11.27 -12.96
C ARG A 117 6.47 10.40 -14.20
N VAL A 118 5.21 10.17 -14.57
CA VAL A 118 4.84 9.52 -15.84
C VAL A 118 5.21 10.41 -17.03
N GLY A 119 4.93 11.72 -16.94
CA GLY A 119 5.23 12.70 -18.00
C GLY A 119 6.70 13.14 -18.05
N ALA A 120 7.37 13.21 -16.90
CA ALA A 120 8.75 13.64 -16.74
C ALA A 120 9.56 12.62 -15.92
N PRO A 121 10.50 11.88 -16.54
CA PRO A 121 11.30 10.85 -15.88
C PRO A 121 12.21 11.32 -14.74
N ASP A 122 12.29 12.62 -14.46
CA ASP A 122 13.14 13.19 -13.41
C ASP A 122 12.35 14.06 -12.43
N ALA A 123 11.02 13.91 -12.38
CA ALA A 123 10.19 14.64 -11.42
C ALA A 123 10.66 14.38 -9.97
N ASP A 124 10.76 15.46 -9.20
CA ASP A 124 11.24 15.45 -7.82
C ASP A 124 10.16 14.86 -6.87
N PRO A 125 10.49 13.84 -6.05
CA PRO A 125 9.58 13.32 -5.03
C PRO A 125 9.42 14.24 -3.82
N GLY A 126 10.28 15.25 -3.62
CA GLY A 126 10.31 16.13 -2.44
C GLY A 126 8.93 16.64 -2.00
N PRO A 127 8.16 17.32 -2.87
CA PRO A 127 6.83 17.82 -2.53
C PRO A 127 5.82 16.75 -2.09
N CYS A 128 5.95 15.52 -2.60
CA CYS A 128 5.11 14.40 -2.18
C CYS A 128 5.52 13.87 -0.80
N LEU A 129 6.82 13.88 -0.49
CA LEU A 129 7.35 13.39 0.79
C LEU A 129 7.04 14.37 1.93
N GLU A 130 7.04 15.67 1.67
CA GLU A 130 6.71 16.70 2.68
C GLU A 130 5.26 16.60 3.19
N ARG A 131 4.35 16.10 2.36
CA ARG A 131 2.93 15.93 2.68
C ARG A 131 2.59 14.53 3.20
N ALA A 132 3.58 13.63 3.29
CA ALA A 132 3.41 12.31 3.87
C ALA A 132 3.66 12.38 5.39
N PRO A 133 2.84 11.70 6.21
CA PRO A 133 3.09 11.62 7.65
C PRO A 133 4.40 10.87 7.92
N ALA A 134 5.11 11.32 8.97
CA ALA A 134 6.39 10.77 9.43
C ALA A 134 6.28 9.35 10.00
#